data_AF-A0A9P6QZU1-F1
#
_entry.id   AF-A0A9P6QZU1-F1
#
_cell.length_a   1.000
_cell.length_b   1.000
_cell.length_c   1.000
_cell.angle_alpha   90.00
_cell.angle_beta   90.00
_cell.angle_gamma   90.00
#
_symmetry.space_group_name_H-M   'P 1'
#
loop_
_entity.id
_entity.type
_entity.pdbx_description
1 polymer ?
#
loop_
_entity_poly.entity_id
_entity_poly.type
_entity_poly.pdbx_seq_one_letter_code
_entity_poly.pdbx_strand_id
1 'polypeptide(L)'
;MSDGFTTRKKIILVALNSDTPDKSPKGYVDEPLLPLIVLINSHSDYVTTSSCSGRICTYLEGVDESAAAPLAEDPQIDSSNGEDDAQVARGYEENTSLVAVEAAKRAKGGQW
;
A
#
# COMPACT_ATOMS: atom_id res chain seq x y z
N MET A 1 -26.93 32.79 4.18
CA MET A 1 -27.26 31.41 3.73
C MET A 1 -25.95 30.74 3.37
N SER A 2 -25.53 29.69 4.09
CA SER A 2 -24.38 28.91 3.63
C SER A 2 -24.81 28.11 2.41
N ASP A 3 -24.07 28.23 1.30
CA ASP A 3 -24.36 27.46 0.11
C ASP A 3 -24.17 25.94 0.35
N GLY A 4 -24.69 25.12 -0.55
CA GLY A 4 -24.59 23.66 -0.46
C GLY A 4 -23.15 23.15 -0.41
N PHE A 5 -22.25 23.76 -1.16
CA PHE A 5 -20.83 23.47 -1.14
C PHE A 5 -20.22 23.77 0.23
N THR A 6 -20.41 24.98 0.76
CA THR A 6 -19.90 25.38 2.09
C THR A 6 -20.32 24.39 3.19
N THR A 7 -21.57 23.92 3.12
CA THR A 7 -22.11 22.94 4.07
C THR A 7 -21.40 21.59 3.94
N ARG A 8 -21.22 21.07 2.73
CA ARG A 8 -20.53 19.80 2.46
C ARG A 8 -19.05 19.88 2.82
N LYS A 9 -18.38 20.99 2.49
CA LYS A 9 -16.99 21.23 2.84
C LYS A 9 -16.77 21.12 4.35
N LYS A 10 -17.63 21.74 5.16
CA LYS A 10 -17.54 21.64 6.63
C LYS A 10 -17.65 20.18 7.10
N ILE A 11 -18.60 19.41 6.57
CA ILE A 11 -18.79 18.00 6.92
C ILE A 11 -17.53 17.19 6.59
N ILE A 12 -16.95 17.40 5.40
CA ILE A 12 -15.73 16.72 4.98
C ILE A 12 -14.55 17.07 5.88
N LEU A 13 -14.37 18.35 6.22
CA LEU A 13 -13.30 18.79 7.12
C LEU A 13 -13.45 18.21 8.53
N VAL A 14 -14.67 18.06 9.04
CA VAL A 14 -14.90 17.37 10.33
C VAL A 14 -14.49 15.91 10.23
N ALA A 15 -14.87 15.21 9.17
CA ALA A 15 -14.53 13.80 8.97
C ALA A 15 -13.04 13.56 8.68
N LEU A 16 -12.33 14.51 8.06
CA LEU A 16 -10.89 14.41 7.83
C LEU A 16 -10.06 14.62 9.10
N ASN A 17 -10.60 15.35 10.07
CA ASN A 17 -9.91 15.63 11.34
C ASN A 17 -10.40 14.75 12.50
N SER A 18 -11.25 13.76 12.24
CA SER A 18 -11.71 12.84 13.29
C SER A 18 -10.73 11.67 13.47
N ASP A 19 -10.70 11.11 14.69
CA ASP A 19 -9.87 9.94 15.02
C ASP A 19 -10.38 8.62 14.39
N THR A 20 -11.50 8.69 13.67
CA THR A 20 -12.04 7.55 12.92
C THR A 20 -11.18 7.27 11.70
N PRO A 21 -10.76 6.00 11.47
CA PRO A 21 -10.01 5.66 10.28
C PRO A 21 -10.73 6.09 9.00
N ASP A 22 -9.98 6.69 8.08
CA ASP A 22 -10.49 6.98 6.74
C ASP A 22 -10.74 5.67 5.96
N LYS A 23 -11.40 5.78 4.79
CA LYS A 23 -11.68 4.62 3.94
C LYS A 23 -10.52 4.24 3.01
N SER A 24 -9.36 4.89 3.14
CA SER A 24 -8.19 4.52 2.35
C SER A 24 -7.62 3.19 2.86
N PRO A 25 -6.81 2.47 2.06
CA PRO A 25 -6.14 1.26 2.54
C PRO A 25 -5.25 1.45 3.77
N LYS A 26 -4.84 2.69 4.11
CA LYS A 26 -4.11 2.97 5.36
C LYS A 26 -5.03 3.20 6.54
N GLY A 27 -6.23 3.70 6.28
CA GLY A 27 -7.11 4.25 7.31
C GLY A 27 -6.71 5.64 7.82
N TYR A 28 -5.68 6.29 7.29
CA TYR A 28 -5.28 7.64 7.71
C TYR A 28 -4.45 8.37 6.65
N VAL A 29 -4.46 9.70 6.74
CA VAL A 29 -3.73 10.60 5.84
C VAL A 29 -2.22 10.40 5.99
N ASP A 30 -1.51 10.39 4.85
CA ASP A 30 -0.05 10.32 4.83
C ASP A 30 0.57 11.64 5.32
N GLU A 31 1.44 11.56 6.34
CA GLU A 31 2.10 12.73 6.94
C GLU A 31 2.80 13.65 5.92
N PRO A 32 3.55 13.15 4.92
CA PRO A 32 4.17 14.01 3.90
C PRO A 32 3.15 14.83 3.07
N LEU A 33 1.89 14.40 3.01
CA LEU A 33 0.83 15.06 2.25
C LEU A 33 0.10 16.14 3.06
N LEU A 34 0.28 16.19 4.39
CA LEU A 34 -0.42 17.12 5.27
C LEU A 34 -0.26 18.60 4.86
N PRO A 35 0.94 19.10 4.50
CA PRO A 35 1.09 20.51 4.10
C PRO A 35 0.24 20.86 2.87
N LEU A 36 0.15 19.95 1.90
CA LEU A 36 -0.64 20.13 0.69
C LEU A 36 -2.13 20.10 0.98
N ILE A 37 -2.58 19.17 1.82
CA ILE A 37 -3.98 19.08 2.25
C ILE A 37 -4.42 20.35 2.97
N VAL A 38 -3.58 20.86 3.90
CA VAL A 38 -3.85 22.11 4.62
C VAL A 38 -3.93 23.29 3.65
N LEU A 39 -2.98 23.38 2.72
CA LEU A 39 -2.95 24.44 1.70
C LEU A 39 -4.24 24.46 0.87
N ILE A 40 -4.64 23.32 0.30
CA ILE A 40 -5.85 23.24 -0.54
C ILE A 40 -7.10 23.55 0.28
N ASN A 41 -7.24 22.98 1.48
CA ASN A 41 -8.42 23.16 2.31
C ASN A 41 -8.57 24.59 2.88
N SER A 42 -7.48 25.34 2.95
CA SER A 42 -7.49 26.76 3.35
C SER A 42 -8.26 27.65 2.36
N HIS A 43 -8.33 27.26 1.08
CA HIS A 43 -9.02 28.02 0.05
C HIS A 43 -10.53 27.81 0.13
N SER A 44 -11.35 28.88 0.10
CA SER A 44 -12.80 28.79 0.31
C SER A 44 -13.49 27.77 -0.60
N ASP A 45 -13.08 27.74 -1.87
CA ASP A 45 -13.80 27.03 -2.95
C ASP A 45 -13.26 25.62 -3.24
N TYR A 46 -12.29 25.14 -2.45
CA TYR A 46 -11.72 23.80 -2.60
C TYR A 46 -11.85 23.00 -1.31
N VAL A 47 -11.90 21.68 -1.45
CA VAL A 47 -11.81 20.74 -0.34
C VAL A 47 -11.19 19.44 -0.84
N THR A 48 -10.28 18.84 -0.06
CA THR A 48 -9.74 17.51 -0.33
C THR A 48 -10.66 16.44 0.28
N THR A 49 -10.61 15.23 -0.25
CA THR A 49 -11.25 14.04 0.35
C THR A 49 -10.17 13.00 0.64
N SER A 50 -10.44 11.70 0.50
CA SER A 50 -9.42 10.65 0.60
C SER A 50 -8.26 10.93 -0.37
N SER A 51 -7.05 11.11 0.17
CA SER A 51 -5.85 11.48 -0.59
C SER A 51 -4.65 10.69 -0.05
N CYS A 52 -3.70 10.31 -0.91
CA CYS A 52 -2.50 9.56 -0.54
C CYS A 52 -1.26 10.14 -1.23
N SER A 53 -0.08 9.87 -0.67
CA SER A 53 1.21 10.31 -1.25
C SER A 53 1.85 9.28 -2.19
N GLY A 54 1.10 8.23 -2.56
CA GLY A 54 1.62 7.06 -3.30
C GLY A 54 2.32 6.04 -2.39
N ARG A 55 2.22 4.75 -2.76
CA ARG A 55 2.87 3.62 -2.07
C ARG A 55 3.30 2.55 -3.06
N ILE A 56 4.40 1.88 -2.76
CA ILE A 56 4.81 0.65 -3.44
C ILE A 56 4.19 -0.51 -2.67
N CYS A 57 3.48 -1.37 -3.37
CA CYS A 57 2.81 -2.53 -2.80
C CYS A 57 3.17 -3.76 -3.63
N THR A 58 3.53 -4.86 -2.96
CA THR A 58 3.65 -6.18 -3.57
C THR A 58 2.39 -6.97 -3.25
N TYR A 59 1.68 -7.42 -4.29
CA TYR A 59 0.48 -8.23 -4.15
C TYR A 59 0.82 -9.68 -4.53
N LEU A 60 0.44 -10.63 -3.68
CA LEU A 60 0.35 -12.02 -4.08
C LEU A 60 -1.08 -12.24 -4.56
N GLU A 61 -1.25 -12.42 -5.87
CA GLU A 61 -2.53 -12.84 -6.41
C GLU A 61 -2.80 -14.26 -5.89
N GLY A 62 -3.96 -14.47 -5.27
CA GLY A 62 -4.36 -15.81 -4.83
C GLY A 62 -4.46 -16.71 -6.06
N VAL A 63 -3.87 -17.90 -6.00
CA VAL A 63 -4.18 -18.92 -7.00
C VAL A 63 -5.66 -19.22 -6.89
N ASP A 64 -6.41 -18.88 -7.95
CA ASP A 64 -7.75 -19.42 -8.13
C ASP A 64 -7.60 -20.95 -8.16
N GLU A 65 -8.05 -21.64 -7.12
CA GLU A 65 -8.05 -23.12 -7.07
C GLU A 65 -8.86 -23.72 -8.25
N SER A 66 -9.66 -22.90 -8.94
CA SER A 66 -10.39 -23.25 -10.16
C SER A 66 -9.56 -23.20 -11.45
N ALA A 67 -8.34 -22.64 -11.43
CA ALA A 67 -7.50 -22.42 -12.62
C ALA A 67 -6.27 -23.34 -12.72
N ALA A 68 -6.15 -24.34 -11.82
CA ALA A 68 -5.08 -25.34 -11.86
C ALA A 68 -5.27 -26.33 -13.02
N ALA A 69 -5.07 -25.88 -14.26
CA ALA A 69 -4.68 -26.76 -15.34
C ALA A 69 -3.16 -26.97 -15.25
N PRO A 70 -2.65 -28.21 -15.36
CA PRO A 70 -1.22 -28.46 -15.27
C PRO A 70 -0.52 -27.80 -16.47
N LEU A 71 0.25 -26.76 -16.22
CA LEU A 71 1.17 -26.20 -17.21
C LEU A 71 2.24 -27.24 -17.48
N ALA A 72 2.25 -27.77 -18.70
CA ALA A 72 3.30 -28.62 -19.21
C ALA A 72 4.64 -27.88 -19.16
N GLU A 73 5.67 -28.56 -18.68
CA GLU A 73 7.06 -28.14 -18.76
C GLU A 73 7.48 -28.04 -20.23
N ASP A 74 8.13 -26.94 -20.64
CA ASP A 74 8.96 -26.90 -21.85
C ASP A 74 10.04 -25.79 -21.74
N PRO A 75 11.13 -25.81 -22.52
CA PRO A 75 12.47 -25.98 -21.98
C PRO A 75 13.43 -24.82 -22.29
N GLN A 76 14.51 -24.75 -21.50
CA GLN A 76 15.78 -24.02 -21.72
C GLN A 76 15.73 -22.48 -21.83
N ILE A 77 16.08 -21.83 -20.71
CA ILE A 77 16.56 -20.44 -20.69
C ILE A 77 18.06 -20.44 -21.04
N ASP A 78 18.40 -19.76 -22.14
CA ASP A 78 19.75 -19.50 -22.62
C ASP A 78 20.52 -18.59 -21.63
N SER A 79 21.62 -19.12 -21.11
CA SER A 79 22.55 -18.46 -20.20
C SER A 79 23.48 -17.53 -20.96
N SER A 80 23.14 -16.24 -21.03
CA SER A 80 24.15 -15.21 -21.29
C SER A 80 23.79 -13.86 -20.64
N ASN A 81 23.98 -13.78 -19.32
CA ASN A 81 24.50 -12.60 -18.62
C ASN A 81 24.88 -13.02 -17.20
N GLY A 82 26.19 -13.11 -16.95
CA GLY A 82 26.75 -13.49 -15.65
C GLY A 82 26.71 -12.32 -14.68
N GLU A 83 25.69 -12.30 -13.83
CA GLU A 83 25.72 -11.67 -12.51
C GLU A 83 25.44 -12.80 -11.49
N ASP A 84 26.33 -12.98 -10.52
CA ASP A 84 26.44 -14.17 -9.66
C ASP A 84 25.10 -14.61 -9.02
N ASP A 85 24.47 -15.64 -9.60
CA ASP A 85 23.25 -16.32 -9.13
C ASP A 85 23.32 -16.75 -7.65
N ALA A 86 24.53 -17.05 -7.16
CA ALA A 86 24.77 -17.46 -5.78
C ALA A 86 24.58 -16.31 -4.75
N GLN A 87 24.63 -15.05 -5.19
CA GLN A 87 24.43 -13.89 -4.31
C GLN A 87 22.95 -13.49 -4.24
N VAL A 88 22.23 -13.63 -5.35
CA VAL A 88 20.77 -13.43 -5.41
C VAL A 88 20.03 -14.53 -4.65
N ALA A 89 20.45 -15.79 -4.79
CA ALA A 89 19.85 -16.93 -4.05
C ALA A 89 20.05 -16.82 -2.54
N ARG A 90 21.25 -16.43 -2.08
CA ARG A 90 21.52 -16.19 -0.64
C ARG A 90 20.69 -15.05 -0.06
N GLY A 91 20.56 -13.93 -0.80
CA GLY A 91 19.72 -12.81 -0.37
C GLY A 91 18.22 -13.15 -0.32
N TYR A 92 17.78 -14.11 -1.14
CA TYR A 92 16.41 -14.61 -1.12
C TYR A 92 16.15 -15.53 0.08
N GLU A 93 17.04 -16.49 0.36
CA GLU A 93 16.89 -17.40 1.51
C GLU A 93 16.93 -16.68 2.86
N GLU A 94 17.80 -15.67 3.03
CA GLU A 94 17.89 -14.89 4.27
C GLU A 94 16.60 -14.08 4.57
N ASN A 95 15.89 -13.63 3.53
CA ASN A 95 14.68 -12.82 3.66
C ASN A 95 13.36 -13.61 3.55
N THR A 96 13.41 -14.89 3.19
CA THR A 96 12.20 -15.72 2.98
C THR A 96 12.16 -17.00 3.81
N SER A 97 13.19 -17.29 4.62
CA SER A 97 13.12 -18.43 5.54
C SER A 97 11.92 -18.31 6.48
N LEU A 98 11.20 -19.42 6.70
CA LEU A 98 10.08 -19.47 7.65
C LEU A 98 10.49 -18.97 9.04
N VAL A 99 11.74 -19.17 9.41
CA VAL A 99 12.34 -18.68 10.66
C VAL A 99 12.41 -17.14 10.68
N ALA A 100 12.82 -16.50 9.58
CA ALA A 100 12.84 -15.04 9.45
C ALA A 100 11.41 -14.44 9.42
N VAL A 101 10.49 -15.11 8.72
CA VAL A 101 9.07 -14.71 8.65
C VAL A 101 8.38 -14.85 10.03
N GLU A 102 8.65 -15.92 10.78
CA GLU A 102 8.12 -16.12 12.13
C GLU A 102 8.74 -15.15 13.16
N ALA A 103 10.04 -14.85 13.04
CA ALA A 103 10.70 -13.85 13.86
C ALA A 103 10.10 -12.44 13.65
N ALA A 104 9.81 -12.08 12.40
CA ALA A 104 9.17 -10.81 12.05
C ALA A 104 7.72 -10.71 12.57
N LYS A 105 6.93 -11.79 12.49
CA LYS A 105 5.56 -11.86 13.03
C LYS A 105 5.52 -11.69 14.55
N ARG A 106 6.53 -12.21 15.25
CA ARG A 106 6.62 -12.11 16.73
C ARG A 106 7.09 -10.74 17.21
N ALA A 107 7.87 -10.02 16.39
CA ALA A 107 8.47 -8.74 16.76
C ALA A 107 7.51 -7.55 16.65
N LYS A 108 6.46 -7.64 15.81
CA LYS A 108 5.50 -6.54 15.62
C LYS A 108 4.09 -7.08 15.58
N GLY A 109 3.39 -7.04 16.71
CA GLY A 109 1.95 -7.26 16.82
C GLY A 109 1.13 -6.17 16.13
N GLY A 110 1.39 -5.90 14.85
CA GLY A 110 0.72 -4.91 14.04
C GLY A 110 -0.07 -5.59 12.94
N GLN A 111 -1.39 -5.44 13.01
CA GLN A 111 -2.30 -5.57 11.87
C GLN A 111 -1.87 -4.51 10.84
N TRP A 112 -1.70 -4.93 9.59
CA TRP A 112 -1.29 -4.09 8.45
C TRP A 112 -2.02 -2.75 8.37
#